data_AF-A0A918T1N1-F1
#
_entry.id   AF-A0A918T1N1-F1
#
_cell.length_a   1.000
_cell.length_b   1.000
_cell.length_c   1.000
_cell.angle_alpha   90.00
_cell.angle_beta   90.00
_cell.angle_gamma   90.00
#
_symmetry.space_group_name_H-M   'P 1'
#
loop_
_entity.id
_entity.type
_entity.pdbx_description
1 polymer ?
#
loop_
_entity_poly.entity_id
_entity_poly.type
_entity_poly.pdbx_seq_one_letter_code
_entity_poly.pdbx_strand_id
1 'polypeptide(L)'
;MLAVDTLPVSYFGKLPSRGDFVRTVDHHPLMVLLDRWAAGGVELLAQNPDWKQLYDTAAPIHFAFLGSKSRLAIAGHFQPSRDATGRRFPFLSATRLEVPQPIAFIGRSPLALARLWSGLARLSRQAVQADDARDALRELVDSPVTVNADPAVYAAPFNDFLDMQDIGSLQSLLRGSGHGELQLRWTLPALGLLLQPLLSGGATQIDKALALPLPRDTLYRPLVAAFWLDLLAGFTARADFEIAVMIRESGPLATAPQLVVGFNGADGRLLQAALDPQVALEQIIRVDDAEWVADQVSGDYALDKLATYLERDDLSLRMARAIFGEVFLGV
;
A
#
# COMPACT_ATOMS: atom_id res chain seq x y z
N MET A 1 0.98 -14.86 -25.40
CA MET A 1 0.03 -15.44 -24.43
C MET A 1 0.62 -15.14 -23.06
N LEU A 2 0.12 -14.11 -22.37
CA LEU A 2 0.71 -13.65 -21.11
C LEU A 2 0.24 -14.57 -19.98
N ALA A 3 1.18 -15.09 -19.20
CA ALA A 3 0.92 -16.09 -18.19
C ALA A 3 0.03 -15.52 -17.09
N VAL A 4 -1.12 -16.16 -16.92
CA VAL A 4 -1.98 -15.97 -15.77
C VAL A 4 -1.44 -16.94 -14.72
N ASP A 5 -0.68 -16.42 -13.75
CA ASP A 5 0.01 -17.27 -12.81
C ASP A 5 -0.93 -17.66 -11.67
N THR A 6 -1.02 -18.98 -11.47
CA THR A 6 -1.68 -19.57 -10.31
C THR A 6 -0.62 -19.66 -9.23
N LEU A 7 -0.65 -18.71 -8.29
CA LEU A 7 0.44 -18.54 -7.35
C LEU A 7 0.18 -19.32 -6.06
N PRO A 8 1.15 -20.12 -5.56
CA PRO A 8 1.01 -20.76 -4.27
C PRO A 8 0.96 -19.69 -3.17
N VAL A 9 0.07 -19.88 -2.21
CA VAL A 9 0.01 -19.04 -1.02
C VAL A 9 0.77 -19.73 0.10
N SER A 10 1.63 -18.97 0.77
CA SER A 10 2.34 -19.41 1.97
C SER A 10 1.82 -18.65 3.19
N TYR A 11 1.98 -19.23 4.37
CA TYR A 11 1.62 -18.58 5.63
C TYR A 11 2.71 -18.76 6.69
N PHE A 12 2.77 -17.80 7.62
CA PHE A 12 3.66 -17.83 8.78
C PHE A 12 3.03 -17.04 9.93
N GLY A 13 3.08 -17.57 11.15
CA GLY A 13 2.72 -16.78 12.33
C GLY A 13 2.10 -17.57 13.47
N LYS A 14 1.35 -16.88 14.33
CA LYS A 14 0.63 -17.49 15.46
C LYS A 14 -0.87 -17.53 15.21
N LEU A 15 -1.52 -18.55 15.74
CA LEU A 15 -2.97 -18.73 15.70
C LEU A 15 -3.49 -19.11 17.09
N PRO A 16 -4.68 -18.62 17.51
CA PRO A 16 -5.20 -18.89 18.85
C PRO A 16 -5.38 -20.38 19.16
N SER A 17 -5.65 -21.21 18.14
CA SER A 17 -5.83 -22.66 18.26
C SER A 17 -4.52 -23.47 18.28
N ARG A 18 -3.34 -22.82 18.26
CA ARG A 18 -2.03 -23.48 18.20
C ARG A 18 -1.09 -22.94 19.28
N GLY A 19 -0.31 -23.81 19.91
CA GLY A 19 0.65 -23.43 20.95
C GLY A 19 1.95 -22.81 20.40
N ASP A 20 2.34 -23.20 19.19
CA ASP A 20 3.56 -22.77 18.50
C ASP A 20 3.26 -22.11 17.16
N PHE A 21 4.31 -21.60 16.51
CA PHE A 21 4.21 -21.03 15.17
C PHE A 21 3.69 -22.06 14.16
N VAL A 22 2.78 -21.60 13.31
CA VAL A 22 2.38 -22.32 12.11
C VAL A 22 3.11 -21.73 10.91
N ARG A 23 3.54 -22.59 9.99
CA ARG A 23 4.19 -22.18 8.75
C ARG A 23 3.97 -23.17 7.63
N THR A 24 3.98 -22.70 6.41
CA THR A 24 4.16 -23.56 5.23
C THR A 24 5.59 -24.13 5.23
N VAL A 25 5.76 -25.38 4.81
CA VAL A 25 7.08 -26.05 4.79
C VAL A 25 7.92 -25.57 3.61
N ASP A 26 7.27 -25.24 2.50
CA ASP A 26 7.89 -24.77 1.26
C ASP A 26 8.23 -23.26 1.31
N HIS A 27 9.13 -22.84 0.42
CA HIS A 27 9.55 -21.44 0.24
C HIS A 27 10.23 -20.79 1.45
N HIS A 28 11.23 -21.47 2.03
CA HIS A 28 11.99 -20.99 3.20
C HIS A 28 12.45 -19.51 3.13
N PRO A 29 12.94 -18.97 2.01
CA PRO A 29 13.33 -17.56 1.96
C PRO A 29 12.16 -16.59 2.19
N LEU A 30 10.91 -16.98 1.89
CA LEU A 30 9.73 -16.11 2.09
C LEU A 30 9.44 -16.03 3.57
N MET A 31 9.46 -17.19 4.22
CA MET A 31 9.21 -17.30 5.65
C MET A 31 10.24 -16.49 6.44
N VAL A 32 11.53 -16.56 6.07
CA VAL A 32 12.58 -15.75 6.72
C VAL A 32 12.34 -14.24 6.54
N LEU A 33 11.95 -13.80 5.34
CA LEU A 33 11.65 -12.38 5.09
C LEU A 33 10.44 -11.90 5.89
N LEU A 34 9.35 -12.67 5.87
CA LEU A 34 8.12 -12.35 6.59
C LEU A 34 8.34 -12.33 8.10
N ASP A 35 9.07 -13.32 8.64
CA ASP A 35 9.43 -13.39 10.04
C ASP A 35 10.26 -12.17 10.45
N ARG A 36 11.36 -11.89 9.75
CA ARG A 36 12.21 -10.73 10.04
C ARG A 36 11.44 -9.41 10.00
N TRP A 37 10.61 -9.21 8.97
CA TRP A 37 9.82 -7.99 8.82
C TRP A 37 8.81 -7.80 9.96
N ALA A 38 8.01 -8.84 10.25
CA ALA A 38 7.00 -8.77 11.30
C ALA A 38 7.62 -8.73 12.71
N ALA A 39 8.65 -9.53 12.97
CA ALA A 39 9.38 -9.50 14.23
C ALA A 39 9.99 -8.13 14.48
N GLY A 40 10.66 -7.53 13.48
CA GLY A 40 11.23 -6.19 13.60
C GLY A 40 10.19 -5.11 13.89
N GLY A 41 9.04 -5.15 13.20
CA GLY A 41 7.96 -4.20 13.47
C GLY A 41 7.32 -4.36 14.85
N VAL A 42 7.09 -5.60 15.29
CA VAL A 42 6.50 -5.89 16.62
C VAL A 42 7.51 -5.60 17.74
N GLU A 43 8.80 -5.85 17.55
CA GLU A 43 9.86 -5.53 18.51
C GLU A 43 9.98 -4.02 18.72
N LEU A 44 9.96 -3.24 17.63
CA LEU A 44 9.94 -1.79 17.71
C LEU A 44 8.64 -1.29 18.38
N LEU A 45 7.49 -1.86 18.03
CA LEU A 45 6.21 -1.54 18.66
C LEU A 45 6.23 -1.84 20.16
N ALA A 46 6.88 -2.92 20.59
CA ALA A 46 6.97 -3.33 21.99
C ALA A 46 7.77 -2.35 22.89
N GLN A 47 8.45 -1.36 22.30
CA GLN A 47 9.05 -0.24 23.04
C GLN A 47 8.00 0.72 23.60
N ASN A 48 6.80 0.75 23.01
CA ASN A 48 5.66 1.51 23.53
C ASN A 48 5.02 0.77 24.73
N PRO A 49 4.83 1.40 25.90
CA PRO A 49 4.18 0.76 27.04
C PRO A 49 2.78 0.17 26.74
N ASP A 50 2.03 0.79 25.84
CA ASP A 50 0.66 0.41 25.47
C ASP A 50 0.60 -0.54 24.25
N TRP A 51 1.75 -1.06 23.82
CA TRP A 51 1.87 -1.83 22.57
C TRP A 51 0.88 -2.99 22.44
N LYS A 52 0.54 -3.65 23.55
CA LYS A 52 -0.41 -4.79 23.55
C LYS A 52 -1.79 -4.35 23.10
N GLN A 53 -2.25 -3.20 23.61
CA GLN A 53 -3.55 -2.65 23.24
C GLN A 53 -3.53 -2.16 21.79
N LEU A 54 -2.47 -1.45 21.39
CA LEU A 54 -2.29 -0.99 20.01
C LEU A 54 -2.31 -2.18 19.04
N TYR A 55 -1.55 -3.23 19.34
CA TYR A 55 -1.50 -4.44 18.54
C TYR A 55 -2.84 -5.18 18.47
N ASP A 56 -3.51 -5.37 19.62
CA ASP A 56 -4.77 -6.13 19.69
C ASP A 56 -5.94 -5.41 18.99
N THR A 57 -5.89 -4.07 18.93
CA THR A 57 -6.94 -3.23 18.29
C THR A 57 -6.58 -2.83 16.86
N ALA A 58 -5.38 -3.17 16.38
CA ALA A 58 -4.95 -2.85 15.04
C ALA A 58 -5.87 -3.48 13.98
N ALA A 59 -6.15 -2.73 12.92
CA ALA A 59 -6.81 -3.29 11.75
C ALA A 59 -5.84 -4.20 10.97
N PRO A 60 -6.33 -5.23 10.27
CA PRO A 60 -5.51 -5.99 9.33
C PRO A 60 -4.98 -5.09 8.20
N ILE A 61 -3.81 -5.44 7.67
CA ILE A 61 -3.11 -4.64 6.65
C ILE A 61 -2.88 -5.52 5.41
N HIS A 62 -3.27 -5.04 4.24
CA HIS A 62 -2.78 -5.61 2.99
C HIS A 62 -1.42 -5.02 2.68
N PHE A 63 -0.45 -5.83 2.26
CA PHE A 63 0.88 -5.33 1.93
C PHE A 63 1.41 -5.88 0.60
N ALA A 64 2.34 -5.15 0.02
CA ALA A 64 3.22 -5.64 -1.04
C ALA A 64 4.62 -5.02 -0.94
N PHE A 65 5.63 -5.78 -1.35
CA PHE A 65 7.00 -5.31 -1.55
C PHE A 65 7.32 -5.40 -3.04
N LEU A 66 7.62 -4.25 -3.65
CA LEU A 66 7.79 -4.07 -5.09
C LEU A 66 9.14 -3.40 -5.34
N GLY A 67 10.00 -3.97 -6.17
CA GLY A 67 11.25 -3.29 -6.54
C GLY A 67 11.07 -2.49 -7.83
N SER A 68 11.68 -1.30 -7.92
CA SER A 68 11.69 -0.52 -9.16
C SER A 68 12.56 -1.18 -10.26
N LYS A 69 13.57 -1.97 -9.87
CA LYS A 69 14.43 -2.77 -10.77
C LYS A 69 14.35 -4.29 -10.53
N SER A 70 13.66 -4.74 -9.48
CA SER A 70 13.47 -6.15 -9.18
C SER A 70 12.25 -6.72 -9.91
N ARG A 71 12.41 -7.89 -10.52
CA ARG A 71 11.28 -8.67 -11.07
C ARG A 71 10.61 -9.55 -10.03
N LEU A 72 11.10 -9.59 -8.80
CA LEU A 72 10.45 -10.32 -7.73
C LEU A 72 9.60 -9.35 -6.92
N ALA A 73 8.31 -9.65 -6.80
CA ALA A 73 7.41 -9.00 -5.86
C ALA A 73 6.90 -9.99 -4.81
N ILE A 74 6.51 -9.44 -3.67
CA ILE A 74 5.80 -10.16 -2.61
C ILE A 74 4.52 -9.40 -2.35
N ALA A 75 3.40 -10.12 -2.22
CA ALA A 75 2.13 -9.53 -1.84
C ALA A 75 1.44 -10.41 -0.80
N GLY A 76 0.84 -9.80 0.20
CA GLY A 76 0.28 -10.54 1.32
C GLY A 76 -0.68 -9.76 2.18
N HIS A 77 -1.04 -10.39 3.28
CA HIS A 77 -1.95 -9.88 4.29
C HIS A 77 -1.39 -10.13 5.68
N PHE A 78 -1.40 -9.07 6.48
CA PHE A 78 -1.04 -9.06 7.89
C PHE A 78 -2.32 -9.06 8.72
N GLN A 79 -2.47 -10.08 9.58
CA GLN A 79 -3.60 -10.21 10.49
C GLN A 79 -3.07 -10.24 11.94
N PRO A 80 -3.41 -9.24 12.79
CA PRO A 80 -3.09 -9.30 14.22
C PRO A 80 -3.59 -10.61 14.84
N SER A 81 -2.73 -11.28 15.61
CA SER A 81 -3.00 -12.61 16.16
C SER A 81 -2.15 -12.90 17.41
N ARG A 82 -2.42 -14.05 18.02
CA ARG A 82 -1.73 -14.60 19.20
C ARG A 82 -1.77 -16.11 19.16
N ASP A 83 -0.90 -16.77 19.92
CA ASP A 83 -1.00 -18.22 20.14
C ASP A 83 -1.96 -18.58 21.29
N ALA A 84 -2.15 -19.88 21.52
CA ALA A 84 -2.98 -20.41 22.61
C ALA A 84 -2.53 -19.97 24.01
N THR A 85 -1.27 -19.55 24.17
CA THR A 85 -0.73 -19.05 25.45
C THR A 85 -0.87 -17.52 25.59
N GLY A 86 -1.35 -16.84 24.55
CA GLY A 86 -1.54 -15.39 24.52
C GLY A 86 -0.32 -14.58 24.06
N ARG A 87 0.77 -15.23 23.59
CA ARG A 87 1.92 -14.51 23.03
C ARG A 87 1.53 -13.92 21.68
N ARG A 88 1.71 -12.61 21.52
CA ARG A 88 1.31 -11.85 20.31
C ARG A 88 2.35 -12.00 19.21
N PHE A 89 1.89 -12.35 18.03
CA PHE A 89 2.65 -12.31 16.78
C PHE A 89 1.63 -12.47 15.65
N PRO A 90 1.75 -11.72 14.54
CA PRO A 90 0.73 -11.73 13.50
C PRO A 90 0.62 -13.09 12.82
N PHE A 91 -0.54 -13.36 12.25
CA PHE A 91 -0.66 -14.36 11.20
C PHE A 91 -0.48 -13.68 9.85
N LEU A 92 0.51 -14.11 9.08
CA LEU A 92 0.83 -13.58 7.77
C LEU A 92 0.47 -14.62 6.72
N SER A 93 -0.16 -14.17 5.64
CA SER A 93 -0.32 -14.95 4.42
C SER A 93 0.23 -14.15 3.25
N ALA A 94 1.00 -14.77 2.37
CA ALA A 94 1.65 -14.06 1.28
C ALA A 94 1.97 -15.00 0.12
N THR A 95 2.19 -14.39 -1.04
CA THR A 95 2.68 -15.06 -2.23
C THR A 95 3.82 -14.27 -2.86
N ARG A 96 4.56 -14.95 -3.73
CA ARG A 96 5.60 -14.38 -4.57
C ARG A 96 5.13 -14.42 -6.00
N LEU A 97 5.43 -13.36 -6.74
CA LEU A 97 5.11 -13.26 -8.14
C LEU A 97 6.27 -12.67 -8.92
N GLU A 98 6.44 -13.14 -10.15
CA GLU A 98 7.38 -12.57 -11.10
C GLU A 98 6.70 -11.42 -11.83
N VAL A 99 7.40 -10.29 -11.92
CA VAL A 99 6.91 -9.04 -12.47
C VAL A 99 7.73 -8.70 -13.70
N PRO A 100 7.16 -8.80 -14.91
CA PRO A 100 7.91 -8.60 -16.15
C PRO A 100 8.34 -7.13 -16.36
N GLN A 101 7.51 -6.19 -15.89
CA GLN A 101 7.70 -4.74 -16.06
C GLN A 101 7.58 -4.03 -14.71
N PRO A 102 8.65 -4.00 -13.88
CA PRO A 102 8.55 -3.56 -12.48
C PRO A 102 7.98 -2.15 -12.29
N ILE A 103 8.49 -1.15 -13.02
CA ILE A 103 8.01 0.24 -12.94
C ILE A 103 6.52 0.35 -13.29
N ALA A 104 6.10 -0.22 -14.42
CA ALA A 104 4.70 -0.18 -14.83
C ALA A 104 3.80 -0.98 -13.88
N PHE A 105 4.32 -2.06 -13.29
CA PHE A 105 3.58 -2.86 -12.32
C PHE A 105 3.37 -2.13 -11.00
N ILE A 106 4.30 -1.31 -10.52
CA ILE A 106 4.09 -0.47 -9.32
C ILE A 106 2.76 0.30 -9.45
N GLY A 107 2.56 1.00 -10.57
CA GLY A 107 1.34 1.77 -10.85
C GLY A 107 0.07 0.95 -11.11
N ARG A 108 0.18 -0.36 -11.39
CA ARG A 108 -0.98 -1.25 -11.61
C ARG A 108 -1.18 -2.30 -10.52
N SER A 109 -0.25 -2.37 -9.57
CA SER A 109 -0.23 -3.39 -8.53
C SER A 109 -1.51 -3.43 -7.70
N PRO A 110 -2.20 -2.32 -7.36
CA PRO A 110 -3.43 -2.43 -6.57
C PRO A 110 -4.56 -3.12 -7.33
N LEU A 111 -4.64 -2.95 -8.66
CA LEU A 111 -5.60 -3.63 -9.51
C LEU A 111 -5.27 -5.12 -9.63
N ALA A 112 -4.00 -5.44 -9.81
CA ALA A 112 -3.53 -6.82 -9.91
C ALA A 112 -3.71 -7.61 -8.61
N LEU A 113 -3.47 -6.95 -7.47
CA LEU A 113 -3.44 -7.59 -6.16
C LEU A 113 -4.78 -7.53 -5.41
N ALA A 114 -5.78 -6.78 -5.89
CA ALA A 114 -7.06 -6.63 -5.20
C ALA A 114 -7.72 -7.97 -4.84
N ARG A 115 -7.85 -8.89 -5.80
CA ARG A 115 -8.46 -10.21 -5.57
C ARG A 115 -7.64 -11.09 -4.62
N LEU A 116 -6.31 -11.04 -4.75
CA LEU A 116 -5.39 -11.71 -3.83
C LEU A 116 -5.61 -11.20 -2.41
N TRP A 117 -5.54 -9.90 -2.20
CA TRP A 117 -5.72 -9.29 -0.89
C TRP A 117 -7.07 -9.62 -0.26
N SER A 118 -8.18 -9.52 -0.99
CA SER A 118 -9.50 -9.91 -0.47
C SER A 118 -9.57 -11.39 -0.10
N GLY A 119 -9.00 -12.28 -0.93
CA GLY A 119 -8.94 -13.72 -0.65
C GLY A 119 -8.12 -14.02 0.61
N LEU A 120 -6.91 -13.47 0.69
CA LEU A 120 -6.00 -13.65 1.82
C LEU A 120 -6.60 -13.11 3.12
N ALA A 121 -7.28 -11.96 3.08
CA ALA A 121 -7.96 -11.42 4.27
C ALA A 121 -9.08 -12.31 4.78
N ARG A 122 -9.90 -12.87 3.86
CA ARG A 122 -10.96 -13.81 4.24
C ARG A 122 -10.36 -15.06 4.90
N LEU A 123 -9.41 -15.70 4.24
CA LEU A 123 -8.79 -16.96 4.69
C LEU A 123 -7.99 -16.78 5.99
N SER A 124 -7.24 -15.69 6.11
CA SER A 124 -6.48 -15.37 7.34
C SER A 124 -7.40 -15.14 8.53
N ARG A 125 -8.52 -14.43 8.33
CA ARG A 125 -9.52 -14.21 9.38
C ARG A 125 -10.16 -15.53 9.83
N GLN A 126 -10.50 -16.40 8.88
CA GLN A 126 -11.04 -17.73 9.18
C GLN A 126 -10.03 -18.56 10.01
N ALA A 127 -8.75 -18.57 9.64
CA ALA A 127 -7.72 -19.30 10.38
C ALA A 127 -7.54 -18.77 11.81
N VAL A 128 -7.59 -17.45 12.01
CA VAL A 128 -7.45 -16.82 13.35
C VAL A 128 -8.68 -17.06 14.23
N GLN A 129 -9.88 -17.14 13.64
CA GLN A 129 -11.14 -17.32 14.38
C GLN A 129 -11.51 -18.80 14.61
N ALA A 130 -10.81 -19.75 13.96
CA ALA A 130 -11.13 -21.17 14.05
C ALA A 130 -10.66 -21.81 15.37
N ASP A 131 -11.53 -22.63 15.97
CA ASP A 131 -11.20 -23.46 17.13
C ASP A 131 -10.10 -24.49 16.83
N ASP A 132 -10.08 -25.04 15.61
CA ASP A 132 -8.92 -25.72 15.01
C ASP A 132 -8.65 -25.16 13.62
N ALA A 133 -7.49 -24.54 13.44
CA ALA A 133 -7.09 -23.94 12.18
C ALA A 133 -6.70 -24.94 11.07
N ARG A 134 -6.73 -26.26 11.30
CA ARG A 134 -6.23 -27.26 10.34
C ARG A 134 -6.86 -27.13 8.95
N ASP A 135 -8.19 -27.05 8.88
CA ASP A 135 -8.89 -26.99 7.60
C ASP A 135 -8.79 -25.60 6.95
N ALA A 136 -8.79 -24.53 7.75
CA ALA A 136 -8.57 -23.17 7.24
C ALA A 136 -7.16 -22.99 6.66
N LEU A 137 -6.14 -23.55 7.30
CA LEU A 137 -4.76 -23.55 6.79
C LEU A 137 -4.62 -24.40 5.51
N ARG A 138 -5.35 -25.52 5.42
CA ARG A 138 -5.42 -26.32 4.19
C ARG A 138 -6.07 -25.52 3.06
N GLU A 139 -7.23 -24.90 3.32
CA GLU A 139 -7.92 -24.06 2.32
C GLU A 139 -7.02 -22.91 1.84
N LEU A 140 -6.23 -22.32 2.73
CA LEU A 140 -5.32 -21.22 2.39
C LEU A 140 -4.22 -21.65 1.39
N VAL A 141 -3.69 -22.87 1.53
CA VAL A 141 -2.70 -23.44 0.59
C VAL A 141 -3.35 -23.94 -0.69
N ASP A 142 -4.52 -24.57 -0.57
CA ASP A 142 -5.23 -25.22 -1.68
C ASP A 142 -6.08 -24.25 -2.53
N SER A 143 -6.17 -22.98 -2.12
CA SER A 143 -6.86 -21.91 -2.85
C SER A 143 -5.86 -20.98 -3.54
N PRO A 144 -5.17 -21.43 -4.62
CA PRO A 144 -4.24 -20.56 -5.29
C PRO A 144 -4.98 -19.39 -5.91
N VAL A 145 -4.44 -18.19 -5.71
CA VAL A 145 -5.03 -17.00 -6.30
C VAL A 145 -4.35 -16.71 -7.62
N THR A 146 -5.19 -16.53 -8.63
CA THR A 146 -4.79 -16.09 -9.94
C THR A 146 -4.44 -14.60 -9.92
N VAL A 147 -3.18 -14.29 -10.21
CA VAL A 147 -2.71 -12.90 -10.37
C VAL A 147 -2.06 -12.79 -11.75
N ASN A 148 -2.45 -11.79 -12.53
CA ASN A 148 -1.73 -11.44 -13.74
C ASN A 148 -0.79 -10.27 -13.43
N ALA A 149 0.51 -10.49 -13.54
CA ALA A 149 1.52 -9.48 -13.24
C ALA A 149 1.82 -8.55 -14.44
N ASP A 150 1.22 -8.78 -15.61
CA ASP A 150 1.38 -7.89 -16.76
C ASP A 150 0.52 -6.61 -16.56
N PRO A 151 1.14 -5.42 -16.47
CA PRO A 151 0.43 -4.16 -16.32
C PRO A 151 -0.55 -3.86 -17.47
N ALA A 152 -0.29 -4.38 -18.67
CA ALA A 152 -1.11 -4.15 -19.86
C ALA A 152 -2.54 -4.70 -19.71
N VAL A 153 -2.72 -5.76 -18.92
CA VAL A 153 -4.04 -6.35 -18.63
C VAL A 153 -4.96 -5.37 -17.92
N TYR A 154 -4.38 -4.44 -17.14
CA TYR A 154 -5.13 -3.45 -16.36
C TYR A 154 -5.16 -2.08 -17.05
N ALA A 155 -4.58 -1.93 -18.25
CA ALA A 155 -4.52 -0.65 -18.95
C ALA A 155 -5.90 -0.13 -19.33
N ALA A 156 -6.76 -0.96 -19.91
CA ALA A 156 -8.13 -0.59 -20.28
C ALA A 156 -8.97 -0.12 -19.08
N PRO A 157 -9.17 -0.92 -18.01
CA PRO A 157 -9.99 -0.49 -16.88
C PRO A 157 -9.42 0.73 -16.15
N PHE A 158 -8.09 0.89 -16.11
CA PHE A 158 -7.49 2.10 -15.55
C PHE A 158 -7.71 3.33 -16.43
N ASN A 159 -7.59 3.19 -17.75
CA ASN A 159 -7.87 4.27 -18.70
C ASN A 159 -9.34 4.70 -18.65
N ASP A 160 -10.27 3.74 -18.61
CA ASP A 160 -11.70 4.02 -18.47
C ASP A 160 -11.97 4.81 -17.18
N PHE A 161 -11.32 4.44 -16.07
CA PHE A 161 -11.41 5.19 -14.82
C PHE A 161 -10.88 6.63 -14.96
N LEU A 162 -9.75 6.84 -15.63
CA LEU A 162 -9.20 8.18 -15.86
C LEU A 162 -10.08 9.07 -16.75
N ASP A 163 -10.84 8.47 -17.67
CA ASP A 163 -11.74 9.17 -18.59
C ASP A 163 -13.11 9.44 -17.96
N MET A 164 -13.61 8.53 -17.13
CA MET A 164 -14.93 8.63 -16.51
C MET A 164 -14.93 9.44 -15.20
N GLN A 165 -13.77 9.71 -14.62
CA GLN A 165 -13.65 10.48 -13.38
C GLN A 165 -12.99 11.83 -13.64
N ASP A 166 -13.38 12.80 -12.82
CA ASP A 166 -12.83 14.14 -12.80
C ASP A 166 -12.33 14.49 -11.39
N ILE A 167 -11.71 15.67 -11.27
CA ILE A 167 -11.19 16.16 -10.00
C ILE A 167 -12.31 16.29 -8.96
N GLY A 168 -13.48 16.81 -9.34
CA GLY A 168 -14.61 17.00 -8.44
C GLY A 168 -15.15 15.67 -7.88
N SER A 169 -15.27 14.65 -8.74
CA SER A 169 -15.79 13.32 -8.39
C SER A 169 -14.83 12.58 -7.46
N LEU A 170 -13.53 12.59 -7.76
CA LEU A 170 -12.50 11.96 -6.92
C LEU A 170 -12.41 12.67 -5.56
N GLN A 171 -12.40 14.01 -5.55
CA GLN A 171 -12.37 14.79 -4.32
C GLN A 171 -13.60 14.51 -3.45
N SER A 172 -14.79 14.47 -4.04
CA SER A 172 -16.03 14.16 -3.33
C SER A 172 -16.01 12.75 -2.72
N LEU A 173 -15.53 11.77 -3.49
CA LEU A 173 -15.39 10.38 -3.06
C LEU A 173 -14.43 10.23 -1.86
N LEU A 174 -13.29 10.93 -1.90
CA LEU A 174 -12.29 10.91 -0.82
C LEU A 174 -12.80 11.64 0.44
N ARG A 175 -13.43 12.81 0.28
CA ARG A 175 -14.05 13.56 1.40
C ARG A 175 -15.11 12.73 2.10
N GLY A 176 -15.99 12.08 1.34
CA GLY A 176 -17.00 11.15 1.86
C GLY A 176 -16.43 9.92 2.56
N SER A 177 -15.14 9.64 2.37
CA SER A 177 -14.42 8.50 2.97
C SER A 177 -13.68 8.84 4.28
N GLY A 178 -13.75 10.10 4.71
CA GLY A 178 -13.12 10.59 5.95
C GLY A 178 -11.96 11.56 5.73
N HIS A 179 -11.71 12.00 4.50
CA HIS A 179 -10.69 13.00 4.14
C HIS A 179 -11.30 14.39 3.92
N GLY A 180 -12.07 14.90 4.91
CA GLY A 180 -12.96 16.06 4.74
C GLY A 180 -12.29 17.34 4.22
N GLU A 181 -11.11 17.68 4.72
CA GLU A 181 -10.37 18.90 4.38
C GLU A 181 -9.54 18.78 3.09
N LEU A 182 -9.52 17.59 2.47
CA LEU A 182 -8.68 17.34 1.29
C LEU A 182 -9.06 18.26 0.13
N GLN A 183 -8.05 18.82 -0.51
CA GLN A 183 -8.17 19.59 -1.75
C GLN A 183 -7.17 19.06 -2.77
N LEU A 184 -7.65 18.47 -3.87
CA LEU A 184 -6.76 17.85 -4.86
C LEU A 184 -5.81 18.84 -5.52
N ARG A 185 -6.22 20.11 -5.65
CA ARG A 185 -5.35 21.21 -6.12
C ARG A 185 -4.09 21.42 -5.28
N TRP A 186 -4.09 21.02 -4.01
CA TRP A 186 -2.92 21.08 -3.13
C TRP A 186 -2.27 19.70 -2.96
N THR A 187 -3.08 18.65 -2.84
CA THR A 187 -2.60 17.27 -2.66
C THR A 187 -1.76 16.78 -3.85
N LEU A 188 -2.14 17.09 -5.09
CA LEU A 188 -1.38 16.66 -6.26
C LEU A 188 -0.01 17.37 -6.36
N PRO A 189 0.11 18.70 -6.28
CA PRO A 189 1.42 19.33 -6.21
C PRO A 189 2.23 18.92 -4.96
N ALA A 190 1.60 18.74 -3.79
CA ALA A 190 2.26 18.21 -2.59
C ALA A 190 2.94 16.87 -2.88
N LEU A 191 2.22 15.94 -3.52
CA LEU A 191 2.74 14.63 -3.88
C LEU A 191 3.97 14.77 -4.79
N GLY A 192 3.89 15.60 -5.82
CA GLY A 192 5.02 15.83 -6.73
C GLY A 192 6.24 16.40 -6.02
N LEU A 193 6.05 17.44 -5.20
CA LEU A 193 7.11 18.07 -4.40
C LEU A 193 7.76 17.09 -3.42
N LEU A 194 6.97 16.28 -2.73
CA LEU A 194 7.47 15.27 -1.78
C LEU A 194 8.26 14.14 -2.48
N LEU A 195 7.95 13.86 -3.75
CA LEU A 195 8.61 12.83 -4.55
C LEU A 195 9.81 13.35 -5.38
N GLN A 196 9.97 14.66 -5.57
CA GLN A 196 11.10 15.24 -6.30
C GLN A 196 12.48 14.73 -5.84
N PRO A 197 12.76 14.56 -4.52
CA PRO A 197 14.04 14.03 -4.06
C PRO A 197 14.40 12.65 -4.63
N LEU A 198 13.41 11.84 -5.04
CA LEU A 198 13.63 10.52 -5.64
C LEU A 198 14.32 10.60 -7.01
N LEU A 199 14.10 11.69 -7.75
CA LEU A 199 14.63 11.86 -9.12
C LEU A 199 16.15 12.03 -9.15
N SER A 200 16.72 12.56 -8.08
CA SER A 200 18.17 12.79 -7.94
C SER A 200 18.95 11.49 -7.71
N GLY A 201 18.27 10.37 -7.41
CA GLY A 201 18.88 9.03 -7.30
C GLY A 201 19.93 8.85 -6.20
N GLY A 202 20.14 9.87 -5.35
CA GLY A 202 21.22 9.94 -4.35
C GLY A 202 20.76 9.85 -2.89
N ALA A 203 19.47 9.62 -2.62
CA ALA A 203 19.01 9.45 -1.25
C ALA A 203 19.47 8.08 -0.71
N THR A 204 20.44 8.11 0.23
CA THR A 204 21.02 6.91 0.86
C THR A 204 20.05 6.15 1.77
N GLN A 205 18.88 6.70 2.08
CA GLN A 205 17.70 6.05 2.65
C GLN A 205 16.60 7.12 2.73
N ILE A 206 15.36 6.75 2.44
CA ILE A 206 14.23 7.66 2.60
C ILE A 206 13.47 7.18 3.83
N ASP A 207 13.62 7.93 4.92
CA ASP A 207 13.14 7.48 6.22
C ASP A 207 11.63 7.71 6.39
N LYS A 208 11.04 8.61 5.60
CA LYS A 208 9.61 8.94 5.66
C LYS A 208 8.81 8.12 4.65
N ALA A 209 7.66 7.64 5.08
CA ALA A 209 6.63 7.10 4.20
C ALA A 209 5.59 8.18 3.85
N LEU A 210 4.80 7.91 2.80
CA LEU A 210 3.68 8.74 2.40
C LEU A 210 2.37 8.02 2.71
N ALA A 211 1.39 8.73 3.29
CA ALA A 211 0.00 8.28 3.39
C ALA A 211 -0.85 9.02 2.35
N LEU A 212 -1.44 8.24 1.45
CA LEU A 212 -2.29 8.69 0.37
C LEU A 212 -3.75 8.32 0.69
N PRO A 213 -4.69 9.25 0.47
CA PRO A 213 -6.09 9.06 0.83
C PRO A 213 -6.74 8.01 -0.07
N LEU A 214 -7.53 7.11 0.51
CA LEU A 214 -8.25 6.07 -0.23
C LEU A 214 -9.76 6.14 0.04
N PRO A 215 -10.58 5.74 -0.94
CA PRO A 215 -12.01 5.67 -0.72
C PRO A 215 -12.38 4.46 0.15
N ARG A 216 -13.49 4.59 0.89
CA ARG A 216 -14.12 3.48 1.60
C ARG A 216 -14.75 2.47 0.64
N ASP A 217 -15.23 2.92 -0.51
CA ASP A 217 -15.80 2.03 -1.53
C ASP A 217 -14.74 1.06 -2.06
N THR A 218 -14.96 -0.23 -1.82
CA THR A 218 -14.06 -1.33 -2.20
C THR A 218 -13.90 -1.48 -3.72
N LEU A 219 -14.86 -1.00 -4.53
CA LEU A 219 -14.78 -1.05 -5.99
C LEU A 219 -13.83 0.01 -6.52
N TYR A 220 -13.91 1.24 -5.99
CA TYR A 220 -13.05 2.35 -6.42
C TYR A 220 -11.66 2.32 -5.77
N ARG A 221 -11.51 1.67 -4.61
CA ARG A 221 -10.26 1.69 -3.86
C ARG A 221 -9.04 1.19 -4.64
N PRO A 222 -9.09 0.06 -5.36
CA PRO A 222 -7.97 -0.37 -6.20
C PRO A 222 -7.64 0.62 -7.32
N LEU A 223 -8.65 1.28 -7.91
CA LEU A 223 -8.46 2.26 -8.98
C LEU A 223 -7.78 3.54 -8.46
N VAL A 224 -8.25 4.07 -7.32
CA VAL A 224 -7.65 5.25 -6.68
C VAL A 224 -6.24 4.94 -6.16
N ALA A 225 -6.02 3.78 -5.55
CA ALA A 225 -4.68 3.34 -5.16
C ALA A 225 -3.74 3.23 -6.37
N ALA A 226 -4.22 2.69 -7.49
CA ALA A 226 -3.47 2.61 -8.73
C ALA A 226 -3.17 4.00 -9.31
N PHE A 227 -4.10 4.95 -9.21
CA PHE A 227 -3.86 6.34 -9.60
C PHE A 227 -2.69 6.95 -8.83
N TRP A 228 -2.68 6.81 -7.51
CA TRP A 228 -1.58 7.32 -6.70
C TRP A 228 -0.23 6.66 -7.02
N LEU A 229 -0.21 5.32 -7.14
CA LEU A 229 1.01 4.60 -7.48
C LEU A 229 1.48 4.85 -8.91
N ASP A 230 0.58 5.16 -9.84
CA ASP A 230 0.92 5.53 -11.22
C ASP A 230 1.67 6.87 -11.26
N LEU A 231 1.19 7.88 -10.52
CA LEU A 231 1.91 9.15 -10.37
C LEU A 231 3.28 8.95 -9.71
N LEU A 232 3.34 8.12 -8.67
CA LEU A 232 4.57 7.83 -7.93
C LEU A 232 5.61 7.06 -8.77
N ALA A 233 5.17 6.09 -9.57
CA ALA A 233 6.05 5.19 -10.31
C ALA A 233 7.05 5.94 -11.19
N GLY A 234 6.64 7.06 -11.80
CA GLY A 234 7.51 7.90 -12.64
C GLY A 234 8.75 8.43 -11.92
N PHE A 235 8.65 8.72 -10.61
CA PHE A 235 9.76 9.22 -9.81
C PHE A 235 10.78 8.14 -9.44
N THR A 236 10.36 6.88 -9.48
CA THR A 236 11.19 5.73 -9.04
C THR A 236 11.99 5.09 -10.18
N ALA A 237 11.81 5.56 -11.42
CA ALA A 237 12.41 4.94 -12.61
C ALA A 237 13.95 5.03 -12.68
N ARG A 238 14.56 6.02 -12.02
CA ARG A 238 16.00 6.33 -12.16
C ARG A 238 16.89 5.58 -11.17
N ALA A 239 16.36 5.15 -10.03
CA ALA A 239 17.12 4.46 -8.99
C ALA A 239 16.51 3.11 -8.62
N ASP A 240 17.24 2.34 -7.81
CA ASP A 240 16.76 1.06 -7.28
C ASP A 240 16.07 1.29 -5.94
N PHE A 241 14.73 1.30 -5.96
CA PHE A 241 13.90 1.50 -4.79
C PHE A 241 13.17 0.20 -4.48
N GLU A 242 13.17 -0.18 -3.20
CA GLU A 242 12.26 -1.19 -2.69
C GLU A 242 11.04 -0.50 -2.09
N ILE A 243 9.92 -0.56 -2.79
CA ILE A 243 8.68 0.09 -2.40
C ILE A 243 7.85 -0.87 -1.55
N ALA A 244 7.53 -0.44 -0.33
CA ALA A 244 6.53 -1.09 0.50
C ALA A 244 5.19 -0.39 0.34
N VAL A 245 4.19 -1.14 -0.11
CA VAL A 245 2.78 -0.71 -0.21
C VAL A 245 2.02 -1.33 0.94
N MET A 246 1.26 -0.53 1.69
CA MET A 246 0.33 -1.00 2.71
C MET A 246 -1.04 -0.34 2.52
N ILE A 247 -2.11 -1.13 2.43
CA ILE A 247 -3.48 -0.60 2.49
C ILE A 247 -3.99 -0.81 3.90
N ARG A 248 -4.25 0.31 4.58
CA ARG A 248 -4.88 0.33 5.90
C ARG A 248 -6.36 0.65 5.73
N GLU A 249 -7.21 -0.16 6.35
CA GLU A 249 -8.62 0.16 6.49
C GLU A 249 -8.83 1.18 7.61
N SER A 250 -9.99 1.82 7.63
CA SER A 250 -10.40 2.59 8.80
C SER A 250 -10.57 1.66 10.01
N GLY A 251 -10.12 2.10 11.18
CA GLY A 251 -10.18 1.37 12.44
C GLY A 251 -9.78 2.25 13.63
N PRO A 252 -9.55 1.66 14.82
CA PRO A 252 -9.21 2.42 16.02
C PRO A 252 -7.97 3.32 15.87
N LEU A 253 -7.03 2.91 15.01
CA LEU A 253 -5.75 3.60 14.79
C LEU A 253 -5.73 4.49 13.52
N ALA A 254 -6.76 4.42 12.68
CA ALA A 254 -6.85 5.18 11.43
C ALA A 254 -8.30 5.56 11.12
N THR A 255 -8.60 6.85 11.05
CA THR A 255 -9.99 7.34 10.88
C THR A 255 -10.55 7.17 9.46
N ALA A 256 -9.67 6.97 8.47
CA ALA A 256 -10.01 6.78 7.07
C ALA A 256 -9.07 5.75 6.41
N PRO A 257 -9.51 5.07 5.34
CA PRO A 257 -8.66 4.16 4.57
C PRO A 257 -7.50 4.92 3.92
N GLN A 258 -6.31 4.33 3.93
CA GLN A 258 -5.11 4.97 3.39
C GLN A 258 -4.20 3.95 2.69
N LEU A 259 -3.57 4.42 1.62
CA LEU A 259 -2.43 3.77 0.98
C LEU A 259 -1.17 4.35 1.60
N VAL A 260 -0.42 3.55 2.34
CA VAL A 260 0.88 3.94 2.89
C VAL A 260 1.98 3.39 1.99
N VAL A 261 2.91 4.25 1.58
CA VAL A 261 4.03 3.90 0.70
C VAL A 261 5.35 4.26 1.38
N GLY A 262 6.19 3.26 1.64
CA GLY A 262 7.58 3.47 2.05
C GLY A 262 8.56 3.03 0.96
N PHE A 263 9.81 3.44 1.10
CA PHE A 263 10.85 3.28 0.06
C PHE A 263 12.04 2.42 0.50
N ASN A 264 11.94 1.75 1.65
CA ASN A 264 12.97 0.87 2.24
C ASN A 264 12.52 -0.60 2.30
N GLY A 265 11.62 -1.03 1.42
CA GLY A 265 11.23 -2.43 1.26
C GLY A 265 10.61 -3.05 2.50
N ALA A 266 11.01 -4.30 2.80
CA ALA A 266 10.50 -5.05 3.95
C ALA A 266 11.12 -4.61 5.28
N ASP A 267 11.08 -3.31 5.56
CA ASP A 267 11.54 -2.69 6.81
C ASP A 267 10.44 -2.71 7.89
N GLY A 268 10.83 -3.06 9.11
CA GLY A 268 9.95 -3.15 10.28
C GLY A 268 9.47 -1.79 10.77
N ARG A 269 10.20 -0.70 10.51
CA ARG A 269 9.81 0.65 10.96
C ARG A 269 8.47 1.09 10.38
N LEU A 270 8.23 0.81 9.09
CA LEU A 270 6.95 1.15 8.47
C LEU A 270 5.78 0.36 9.07
N LEU A 271 6.01 -0.92 9.40
CA LEU A 271 5.01 -1.73 10.08
C LEU A 271 4.75 -1.20 11.50
N GLN A 272 5.79 -0.79 12.25
CA GLN A 272 5.60 -0.12 13.54
C GLN A 272 4.73 1.13 13.38
N ALA A 273 5.06 2.01 12.44
CA ALA A 273 4.30 3.23 12.17
C ALA A 273 2.85 2.94 11.74
N ALA A 274 2.60 1.80 11.08
CA ALA A 274 1.25 1.38 10.73
C ALA A 274 0.42 0.95 11.96
N LEU A 275 1.07 0.49 13.04
CA LEU A 275 0.46 -0.04 14.28
C LEU A 275 0.52 0.94 15.47
N ASP A 276 1.35 1.98 15.40
CA ASP A 276 1.53 2.98 16.45
C ASP A 276 1.23 4.39 15.92
N PRO A 277 0.12 5.03 16.34
CA PRO A 277 -0.24 6.37 15.89
C PRO A 277 0.81 7.45 16.21
N GLN A 278 1.57 7.32 17.30
CA GLN A 278 2.61 8.31 17.64
C GLN A 278 3.78 8.22 16.67
N VAL A 279 4.23 7.00 16.39
CA VAL A 279 5.27 6.76 15.37
C VAL A 279 4.77 7.14 13.99
N ALA A 280 3.48 6.94 13.69
CA ALA A 280 2.87 7.38 12.43
C ALA A 280 3.01 8.89 12.22
N LEU A 281 2.74 9.71 13.24
CA LEU A 281 2.87 11.17 13.15
C LEU A 281 4.30 11.61 12.81
N GLU A 282 5.29 10.87 13.27
CA GLU A 282 6.68 11.16 12.95
C GLU A 282 7.09 10.61 11.60
N GLN A 283 6.75 9.36 11.28
CA GLN A 283 7.34 8.61 10.16
C GLN A 283 6.50 8.64 8.87
N ILE A 284 5.23 9.04 8.94
CA ILE A 284 4.31 9.01 7.80
C ILE A 284 3.81 10.43 7.50
N ILE A 285 4.20 10.95 6.35
CA ILE A 285 3.71 12.23 5.84
C ILE A 285 2.34 12.00 5.21
N ARG A 286 1.33 12.69 5.74
CA ARG A 286 -0.01 12.72 5.15
C ARG A 286 -0.03 13.66 3.96
N VAL A 287 -0.20 13.12 2.75
CA VAL A 287 -0.16 13.92 1.52
C VAL A 287 -1.43 14.79 1.37
N ASP A 288 -2.50 14.44 2.08
CA ASP A 288 -3.72 15.23 2.16
C ASP A 288 -3.62 16.46 3.10
N ASP A 289 -2.56 16.56 3.91
CA ASP A 289 -2.21 17.74 4.72
C ASP A 289 -1.27 18.66 3.91
N ALA A 290 -1.88 19.37 2.96
CA ALA A 290 -1.16 20.03 1.86
C ALA A 290 -1.26 21.57 1.86
N GLU A 291 -1.73 22.20 2.95
CA GLU A 291 -1.91 23.66 2.99
C GLU A 291 -0.59 24.43 2.79
N TRP A 292 0.54 23.85 3.24
CA TRP A 292 1.88 24.40 3.07
C TRP A 292 2.30 24.59 1.60
N VAL A 293 1.61 23.95 0.65
CA VAL A 293 1.90 24.04 -0.79
C VAL A 293 1.53 25.40 -1.35
N ALA A 294 0.56 26.12 -0.76
CA ALA A 294 0.11 27.42 -1.26
C ALA A 294 1.26 28.44 -1.39
N ASP A 295 2.19 28.42 -0.43
CA ASP A 295 3.38 29.28 -0.44
C ASP A 295 4.37 28.91 -1.55
N GLN A 296 4.48 27.61 -1.89
CA GLN A 296 5.36 27.11 -2.94
C GLN A 296 4.81 27.41 -4.34
N VAL A 297 3.49 27.30 -4.52
CA VAL A 297 2.80 27.58 -5.79
C VAL A 297 3.04 29.02 -6.24
N SER A 298 2.99 29.96 -5.30
CA SER A 298 3.20 31.40 -5.59
C SER A 298 4.59 31.72 -6.15
N GLY A 299 5.57 30.84 -5.93
CA GLY A 299 6.96 31.02 -6.36
C GLY A 299 7.36 30.27 -7.63
N ASP A 300 6.51 29.36 -8.15
CA ASP A 300 6.83 28.49 -9.28
C ASP A 300 5.70 28.49 -10.31
N TYR A 301 6.00 28.99 -11.51
CA TYR A 301 5.04 29.11 -12.62
C TYR A 301 4.44 27.75 -13.05
N ALA A 302 5.21 26.67 -13.02
CA ALA A 302 4.72 25.35 -13.41
C ALA A 302 3.74 24.79 -12.36
N LEU A 303 4.02 25.04 -11.07
CA LEU A 303 3.12 24.67 -9.98
C LEU A 303 1.84 25.51 -9.98
N ASP A 304 1.94 26.81 -10.24
CA ASP A 304 0.80 27.72 -10.38
C ASP A 304 -0.13 27.30 -11.53
N LYS A 305 0.45 26.97 -12.69
CA LYS A 305 -0.27 26.39 -13.82
C LYS A 305 -1.02 25.13 -13.41
N LEU A 306 -0.34 24.17 -12.76
CA LEU A 306 -0.96 22.92 -12.31
C LEU A 306 -2.11 23.16 -11.34
N ALA A 307 -1.88 23.96 -10.29
CA ALA A 307 -2.88 24.29 -9.29
C ALA A 307 -4.11 24.93 -9.93
N THR A 308 -3.92 25.88 -10.84
CA THR A 308 -4.99 26.56 -11.60
C THR A 308 -5.84 25.58 -12.40
N TYR A 309 -5.23 24.62 -13.10
CA TYR A 309 -6.00 23.58 -13.80
C TYR A 309 -6.81 22.71 -12.84
N LEU A 310 -6.23 22.35 -11.70
CA LEU A 310 -6.86 21.50 -10.69
C LEU A 310 -7.97 22.21 -9.89
N GLU A 311 -8.16 23.52 -10.03
CA GLU A 311 -9.33 24.22 -9.48
C GLU A 311 -10.63 23.87 -10.22
N ARG A 312 -10.50 23.33 -11.44
CA ARG A 312 -11.63 22.93 -12.26
C ARG A 312 -12.10 21.53 -11.88
N ASP A 313 -13.25 21.47 -11.22
CA ASP A 313 -13.87 20.20 -10.83
C ASP A 313 -14.13 19.27 -12.04
N ASP A 314 -14.42 19.84 -13.22
CA ASP A 314 -14.69 19.12 -14.48
C ASP A 314 -13.44 18.61 -15.21
N LEU A 315 -12.24 18.88 -14.68
CA LEU A 315 -11.00 18.40 -15.27
C LEU A 315 -10.89 16.88 -15.11
N SER A 316 -10.81 16.15 -16.22
CA SER A 316 -10.65 14.70 -16.17
C SER A 316 -9.36 14.28 -15.47
N LEU A 317 -9.37 13.13 -14.79
CA LEU A 317 -8.17 12.59 -14.14
C LEU A 317 -7.08 12.27 -15.18
N ARG A 318 -7.44 11.92 -16.42
CA ARG A 318 -6.48 11.77 -17.53
C ARG A 318 -5.69 13.06 -17.75
N MET A 319 -6.37 14.19 -17.84
CA MET A 319 -5.73 15.48 -18.09
C MET A 319 -4.90 15.92 -16.87
N ALA A 320 -5.45 15.79 -15.66
CA ALA A 320 -4.72 16.09 -14.42
C ALA A 320 -3.40 15.31 -14.31
N ARG A 321 -3.45 14.01 -14.61
CA ARG A 321 -2.27 13.13 -14.66
C ARG A 321 -1.25 13.58 -15.69
N ALA A 322 -1.69 13.99 -16.89
CA ALA A 322 -0.80 14.46 -17.95
C ALA A 322 -0.09 15.76 -17.56
N ILE A 323 -0.82 16.75 -17.04
CA ILE A 323 -0.24 18.03 -16.59
C ILE A 323 0.72 17.80 -15.43
N PHE A 324 0.39 16.91 -14.49
CA PHE A 324 1.29 16.52 -13.41
C PHE A 324 2.60 15.92 -13.95
N GLY A 325 2.53 15.05 -14.95
CA GLY A 325 3.70 14.49 -15.64
C GLY A 325 4.56 15.56 -16.31
N GLU A 326 3.94 16.52 -17.00
CA GLU A 326 4.64 17.64 -17.66
C GLU A 326 5.43 18.45 -16.62
N VAL A 327 4.80 18.77 -15.49
CA VAL A 327 5.36 19.64 -14.45
C VAL A 327 6.49 18.98 -13.68
N PHE A 328 6.34 17.72 -13.26
CA PHE A 328 7.32 17.08 -12.37
C PHE A 328 8.31 16.14 -13.07
N LEU A 329 7.93 15.55 -14.20
CA LEU A 329 8.69 14.51 -14.88
C LEU A 329 9.15 14.91 -16.28
N GLY A 330 8.59 15.99 -16.86
CA GLY A 330 8.90 16.47 -18.19
C GLY A 330 8.41 15.54 -19.31
N VAL A 331 7.33 14.81 -19.08
CA VAL A 331 6.71 13.84 -20.03
C VAL A 331 5.25 14.13 -20.26
#